data_AF-A0A6J2XAF7-F1
#
_entry.id   AF-A0A6J2XAF7-F1
#
_cell.length_a   1.000
_cell.length_b   1.000
_cell.length_c   1.000
_cell.angle_alpha   90.00
_cell.angle_beta   90.00
_cell.angle_gamma   90.00
#
_symmetry.space_group_name_H-M   'P 1'
#
loop_
_entity.id
_entity.type
_entity.pdbx_description
1 polymer ?
#
loop_
_entity_poly.entity_id
_entity_poly.type
_entity_poly.pdbx_seq_one_letter_code
_entity_poly.pdbx_strand_id
1 'polypeptide(L)'
;MVSFDVVSLFTRVPLGESMYLIRESFPPDIAELFRVCLTGSYFLWNGNYYEQTEGVAMGSPISPIIANFFMERFEEKALESSILKPAVWFRYVDDTFVVWIIKFTMETEVNNQLAFLDVLVKRNGDHLDHTVYRKPTHTDRYLHKLSNHHPSQKQGIIGTLANRARRICAKEHIQEELSHLNKAFLVNGYKDREINAALAPRQGRPEQENTVNKAFLPGHR
;
A
#
# COMPACT_ATOMS: atom_id res chain seq x y z
N MET A 1 -4.63 13.33 3.85
CA MET A 1 -4.05 14.60 3.38
C MET A 1 -2.71 14.27 2.77
N VAL A 2 -2.45 14.74 1.56
CA VAL A 2 -1.25 14.45 0.77
C VAL A 2 -0.83 15.74 0.09
N SER A 3 0.47 15.93 -0.10
CA SER A 3 1.02 17.00 -0.93
C SER A 3 1.85 16.37 -2.04
N PHE A 4 1.76 16.92 -3.24
CA PHE A 4 2.60 16.54 -4.37
C PHE A 4 3.38 17.74 -4.86
N ASP A 5 4.60 17.50 -5.31
CA ASP A 5 5.50 18.48 -5.92
C ASP A 5 5.82 18.03 -7.35
N VAL A 6 5.69 18.94 -8.32
CA VAL A 6 5.96 18.65 -9.74
C VAL A 6 7.45 18.82 -10.02
N VAL A 7 8.12 17.68 -10.18
CA VAL A 7 9.55 17.65 -10.48
C VAL A 7 9.88 18.40 -11.76
N SER A 8 10.67 19.46 -11.62
CA SER A 8 11.24 20.22 -12.74
C SER A 8 10.19 20.84 -13.67
N LEU A 9 9.09 21.35 -13.09
CA LEU A 9 7.92 21.89 -13.80
C LEU A 9 8.29 22.68 -15.06
N PHE A 10 9.02 23.78 -14.93
CA PHE A 10 9.34 24.67 -16.05
C PHE A 10 10.09 23.97 -17.19
N THR A 11 11.12 23.19 -16.87
CA THR A 11 11.92 22.48 -17.88
C THR A 11 11.22 21.26 -18.50
N ARG A 12 10.04 20.89 -18.00
CA ARG A 12 9.28 19.73 -18.47
C ARG A 12 7.89 20.07 -19.02
N VAL A 13 7.55 21.35 -19.11
CA VAL A 13 6.31 21.77 -19.79
C VAL A 13 6.38 21.33 -21.27
N PRO A 14 5.44 20.51 -21.76
CA PRO A 14 5.44 20.07 -23.15
C PRO A 14 5.03 21.23 -24.08
N LEU A 15 6.01 21.89 -24.70
CA LEU A 15 5.77 23.07 -25.52
C LEU A 15 4.81 22.78 -26.69
N GLY A 16 4.89 21.61 -27.30
CA GLY A 16 3.99 21.20 -28.38
C GLY A 16 2.52 21.19 -27.95
N GLU A 17 2.22 20.57 -26.81
CA GLU A 17 0.84 20.52 -26.28
C GLU A 17 0.40 21.92 -25.80
N SER A 18 1.27 22.67 -25.11
CA SER A 18 0.98 24.05 -24.72
C SER A 18 0.65 24.93 -25.92
N MET A 19 1.42 24.84 -27.01
CA MET A 19 1.17 25.62 -28.23
C MET A 19 -0.13 25.23 -28.93
N TYR A 20 -0.50 23.95 -28.89
CA TYR A 20 -1.81 23.50 -29.37
C TYR A 20 -2.94 24.15 -28.58
N LEU A 21 -2.87 24.10 -27.24
CA LEU A 21 -3.87 24.69 -26.35
C LEU A 21 -3.96 26.22 -26.49
N ILE A 22 -2.82 26.90 -26.66
CA ILE A 22 -2.78 28.35 -26.89
C ILE A 22 -3.49 28.71 -28.20
N ARG A 23 -3.28 27.93 -29.27
CA ARG A 23 -3.95 28.17 -30.57
C ARG A 23 -5.46 27.95 -30.53
N GLU A 24 -5.94 27.06 -29.66
CA GLU A 24 -7.37 26.89 -29.43
C GLU A 24 -7.98 28.05 -28.61
N SER A 25 -7.17 28.68 -27.75
CA SER A 25 -7.65 29.66 -26.76
C SER A 25 -7.48 31.12 -27.20
N PHE A 26 -6.57 31.41 -28.14
CA PHE A 26 -6.20 32.77 -28.53
C PHE A 26 -6.24 32.99 -30.05
N PRO A 27 -6.47 34.23 -30.51
CA PRO A 27 -6.37 34.59 -31.92
C PRO A 27 -5.02 34.19 -32.56
N PRO A 28 -4.97 33.89 -33.87
CA PRO A 28 -3.76 33.37 -34.54
C PRO A 28 -2.53 34.27 -34.41
N ASP A 29 -2.72 35.59 -34.45
CA ASP A 29 -1.68 36.60 -34.28
C ASP A 29 -1.07 36.59 -32.87
N ILE A 30 -1.90 36.46 -31.83
CA ILE A 30 -1.45 36.33 -30.44
C ILE A 30 -0.76 34.99 -30.21
N ALA A 31 -1.33 33.90 -30.72
CA ALA A 31 -0.73 32.57 -30.63
C ALA A 31 0.66 32.52 -31.28
N GLU A 32 0.86 33.25 -32.38
CA GLU A 32 2.16 33.36 -33.03
C GLU A 32 3.18 34.15 -32.17
N LEU A 33 2.75 35.20 -31.45
CA LEU A 33 3.60 35.89 -30.49
C LEU A 33 4.05 34.96 -29.35
N PHE A 34 3.15 34.14 -28.81
CA PHE A 34 3.51 33.11 -27.83
C PHE A 34 4.55 32.15 -28.40
N ARG A 35 4.36 31.69 -29.64
CA ARG A 35 5.33 30.80 -30.30
C ARG A 35 6.72 31.44 -30.33
N VAL A 36 6.83 32.69 -30.77
CA VAL A 36 8.11 33.41 -30.84
C VAL A 36 8.74 33.55 -29.46
N CYS A 37 7.97 33.96 -28.45
CA CYS A 37 8.47 34.15 -27.08
C CYS A 37 8.92 32.84 -26.41
N LEU A 38 8.29 31.70 -26.72
CA LEU A 38 8.60 30.42 -26.09
C LEU A 38 9.71 29.66 -26.83
N THR A 39 9.74 29.74 -28.17
CA THR A 39 10.73 29.04 -28.99
C THR A 39 12.02 29.82 -29.20
N GLY A 40 12.01 31.15 -29.05
CA GLY A 40 13.20 32.01 -29.20
C GLY A 40 14.15 32.00 -28.00
N SER A 41 14.13 30.94 -27.17
CA SER A 41 14.91 30.87 -25.93
C SER A 41 16.33 30.35 -26.21
N TYR A 42 17.23 31.27 -26.56
CA TYR A 42 18.67 31.00 -26.71
C TYR A 42 19.45 31.44 -25.48
N PHE A 43 20.46 30.65 -25.06
CA PHE A 43 21.36 31.01 -23.97
C PHE A 43 22.81 30.67 -24.29
N LEU A 44 23.73 31.44 -23.71
CA LEU A 44 25.17 31.24 -23.86
C LEU A 44 25.71 30.43 -22.69
N TRP A 45 26.41 29.34 -22.97
CA TRP A 45 27.11 28.55 -21.95
C TRP A 45 28.48 28.11 -22.48
N ASN A 46 29.54 28.36 -21.71
CA ASN A 46 30.92 28.05 -22.09
C ASN A 46 31.31 28.53 -23.51
N GLY A 47 30.86 29.74 -23.88
CA GLY A 47 31.16 30.35 -25.18
C GLY A 47 30.36 29.79 -26.37
N ASN A 48 29.46 28.83 -26.15
CA ASN A 48 28.58 28.26 -27.19
C ASN A 48 27.13 28.66 -26.96
N TYR A 49 26.39 28.88 -28.05
CA TYR A 49 24.95 29.15 -28.01
C TYR A 49 24.17 27.84 -28.00
N TYR A 50 23.16 27.78 -27.13
CA TYR A 50 22.23 26.66 -27.02
C TYR A 50 20.81 27.18 -27.14
N GLU A 51 19.94 26.31 -27.67
CA GLU A 51 18.52 26.53 -27.79
C GLU A 51 17.79 25.58 -26.85
N GLN A 52 16.79 26.07 -26.14
CA GLN A 52 15.92 25.22 -25.34
C GLN A 52 14.88 24.56 -26.25
N THR A 53 14.95 23.24 -26.39
CA THR A 53 14.03 22.48 -27.26
C THR A 53 12.73 22.08 -26.58
N GLU A 54 12.74 21.93 -25.26
CA GLU A 54 11.60 21.49 -24.44
C GLU A 54 11.54 22.27 -23.12
N GLY A 55 10.33 22.39 -22.57
CA GLY A 55 10.08 23.24 -21.41
C GLY A 55 10.11 24.72 -21.73
N VAL A 56 9.90 25.53 -20.71
CA VAL A 56 9.93 26.98 -20.76
C VAL A 56 11.14 27.51 -20.00
N ALA A 57 11.70 28.63 -20.46
CA ALA A 57 12.91 29.20 -19.87
C ALA A 57 12.62 29.71 -18.45
N MET A 58 13.31 29.17 -17.45
CA MET A 58 13.26 29.69 -16.09
C MET A 58 13.82 31.12 -16.06
N GLY A 59 13.03 32.08 -15.59
CA GLY A 59 13.38 33.50 -15.59
C GLY A 59 12.73 34.32 -16.70
N SER A 60 12.11 33.69 -17.70
CA SER A 60 11.27 34.41 -18.66
C SER A 60 9.93 34.79 -18.01
N PRO A 61 9.45 36.05 -18.14
CA PRO A 61 8.20 36.51 -17.52
C PRO A 61 6.95 35.73 -17.93
N ILE A 62 6.98 35.11 -19.11
CA ILE A 62 5.85 34.34 -19.64
C ILE A 62 5.82 32.89 -19.14
N SER A 63 6.96 32.37 -18.66
CA SER A 63 7.10 30.96 -18.27
C SER A 63 6.18 30.52 -17.13
N PRO A 64 6.00 31.30 -16.03
CA PRO A 64 5.00 30.99 -14.99
C PRO A 64 3.59 30.87 -15.52
N ILE A 65 3.23 31.72 -16.48
CA ILE A 65 1.89 31.72 -17.08
C ILE A 65 1.68 30.44 -17.90
N ILE A 66 2.66 30.06 -18.73
CA ILE A 66 2.56 28.87 -19.57
C ILE A 66 2.61 27.58 -18.75
N ALA A 67 3.48 27.51 -17.74
CA ALA A 67 3.50 26.38 -16.82
C ALA A 67 2.14 26.23 -16.11
N ASN A 68 1.57 27.32 -15.62
CA ASN A 68 0.26 27.28 -14.96
C ASN A 68 -0.88 26.88 -15.92
N PHE A 69 -0.87 27.42 -17.14
CA PHE A 69 -1.85 27.12 -18.17
C PHE A 69 -1.85 25.65 -18.58
N PHE A 70 -0.65 25.07 -18.77
CA PHE A 70 -0.52 23.65 -19.03
C PHE A 70 -0.97 22.80 -17.83
N MET A 71 -0.54 23.15 -16.62
CA MET A 71 -0.88 22.40 -15.41
C MET A 71 -2.38 22.38 -15.13
N GLU A 72 -3.09 23.48 -15.37
CA GLU A 72 -4.56 23.54 -15.26
C GLU A 72 -5.22 22.49 -16.16
N ARG A 73 -4.83 22.43 -17.44
CA ARG A 73 -5.41 21.46 -18.38
C ARG A 73 -5.02 20.01 -18.07
N PHE A 74 -3.78 19.80 -17.60
CA PHE A 74 -3.30 18.50 -17.16
C PHE A 74 -4.09 17.99 -15.95
N GLU A 75 -4.31 18.87 -14.96
CA GLU A 75 -5.06 18.57 -13.75
C GLU A 75 -6.52 18.31 -14.01
N GLU A 76 -7.18 19.08 -14.87
CA GLU A 76 -8.56 18.81 -15.28
C GLU A 76 -8.69 17.39 -15.81
N LYS A 77 -7.86 16.99 -16.78
CA LYS A 77 -7.86 15.64 -17.35
C LYS A 77 -7.60 14.57 -16.28
N ALA A 78 -6.62 14.80 -15.41
CA ALA A 78 -6.27 13.85 -14.34
C ALA A 78 -7.40 13.70 -13.31
N LEU A 79 -8.01 14.82 -12.91
CA LEU A 79 -9.10 14.87 -11.96
C LEU A 79 -10.37 14.27 -12.54
N GLU A 80 -10.71 14.54 -13.81
CA GLU A 80 -11.87 13.99 -14.51
C GLU A 80 -11.77 12.47 -14.70
N SER A 81 -10.58 11.97 -15.06
CA SER A 81 -10.34 10.54 -15.26
C SER A 81 -10.17 9.73 -13.96
N SER A 82 -9.90 10.39 -12.83
CA SER A 82 -9.72 9.69 -11.54
C SER A 82 -11.02 9.05 -11.02
N ILE A 83 -10.93 7.80 -10.55
CA ILE A 83 -12.03 7.09 -9.85
C ILE A 83 -12.31 7.73 -8.48
N LEU A 84 -11.26 8.15 -7.78
CA LEU A 84 -11.35 8.73 -6.44
C LEU A 84 -11.12 10.24 -6.53
N LYS A 85 -12.21 11.00 -6.42
CA LYS A 85 -12.15 12.45 -6.43
C LYS A 85 -11.67 12.97 -5.07
N PRO A 86 -10.68 13.88 -5.03
CA PRO A 86 -10.33 14.57 -3.82
C PRO A 86 -11.49 15.48 -3.40
N ALA A 87 -11.69 15.65 -2.10
CA ALA A 87 -12.64 16.61 -1.56
C ALA A 87 -12.09 18.04 -1.59
N VAL A 88 -10.77 18.18 -1.50
CA VAL A 88 -10.05 19.45 -1.61
C VAL A 88 -8.85 19.26 -2.53
N TRP A 89 -8.69 20.16 -3.50
CA TRP A 89 -7.53 20.27 -4.37
C TRP A 89 -7.11 21.74 -4.44
N PHE A 90 -5.95 22.07 -3.87
CA PHE A 90 -5.33 23.38 -4.01
C PHE A 90 -3.96 23.23 -4.65
N ARG A 91 -3.62 24.16 -5.53
CA ARG A 91 -2.29 24.21 -6.16
C ARG A 91 -1.69 25.60 -6.03
N TYR A 92 -0.41 25.64 -5.73
CA TYR A 92 0.45 26.81 -5.82
C TYR A 92 1.65 26.47 -6.70
N VAL A 93 1.61 26.90 -7.96
CA VAL A 93 2.66 26.59 -8.96
C VAL A 93 2.86 25.08 -9.12
N ASP A 94 3.92 24.52 -8.54
CA ASP A 94 4.35 23.12 -8.53
C ASP A 94 3.85 22.33 -7.32
N ASP A 95 3.58 23.01 -6.20
CA ASP A 95 3.05 22.39 -5.00
C ASP A 95 1.54 22.20 -5.07
N THR A 96 1.07 21.01 -4.72
CA THR A 96 -0.35 20.71 -4.55
C THR A 96 -0.63 20.25 -3.12
N PHE A 97 -1.81 20.60 -2.62
CA PHE A 97 -2.36 20.18 -1.35
C PHE A 97 -3.70 19.50 -1.57
N VAL A 98 -3.81 18.26 -1.13
CA VAL A 98 -4.94 17.40 -1.48
C VAL A 98 -5.50 16.66 -0.27
N VAL A 99 -6.83 16.67 -0.15
CA VAL A 99 -7.56 15.92 0.89
C VAL A 99 -8.59 15.01 0.24
N TRP A 100 -8.49 13.71 0.50
CA TRP A 100 -9.56 12.75 0.21
C TRP A 100 -10.35 12.45 1.48
N ILE A 101 -11.66 12.31 1.33
CA ILE A 101 -12.52 11.80 2.40
C ILE A 101 -12.35 10.29 2.45
N ILE A 102 -11.72 9.81 3.51
CA ILE A 102 -11.68 8.37 3.81
C ILE A 102 -13.04 7.97 4.34
N LYS A 103 -13.68 6.98 3.71
CA LYS A 103 -14.91 6.37 4.23
C LYS A 103 -14.53 5.25 5.18
N PHE A 104 -14.92 5.40 6.45
CA PHE A 104 -14.81 4.33 7.42
C PHE A 104 -16.09 3.50 7.42
N THR A 105 -15.94 2.19 7.44
CA THR A 105 -17.03 1.27 7.80
C THR A 105 -17.03 1.10 9.31
N MET A 106 -18.21 1.19 9.94
CA MET A 106 -18.36 0.94 11.37
C MET A 106 -19.05 -0.41 11.55
N GLU A 107 -18.42 -1.29 12.32
CA GLU A 107 -19.03 -2.53 12.79
C GLU A 107 -19.54 -2.30 14.21
N THR A 108 -20.78 -2.73 14.49
CA THR A 108 -21.41 -2.60 15.81
C THR A 108 -21.49 -3.96 16.49
N GLU A 109 -21.45 -3.97 17.82
CA GLU A 109 -21.62 -5.18 18.64
C GLU A 109 -22.98 -5.86 18.33
N VAL A 110 -22.95 -7.17 18.11
CA VAL A 110 -24.13 -8.01 17.87
C VAL A 110 -24.10 -9.19 18.83
N ASN A 111 -25.18 -9.43 19.57
CA ASN A 111 -25.27 -10.50 20.56
C ASN A 111 -24.13 -10.48 21.59
N ASN A 112 -23.79 -9.28 22.08
CA ASN A 112 -22.66 -9.03 22.98
C ASN A 112 -21.29 -9.43 22.41
N GLN A 113 -21.14 -9.46 21.08
CA GLN A 113 -19.92 -9.87 20.41
C GLN A 113 -19.53 -8.89 19.31
N LEU A 114 -18.23 -8.63 19.17
CA LEU A 114 -17.67 -7.81 18.11
C LEU A 114 -16.40 -8.46 17.58
N ALA A 115 -16.35 -8.67 16.27
CA ALA A 115 -15.14 -9.12 15.60
C ALA A 115 -14.18 -7.94 15.46
N PHE A 116 -12.91 -8.14 15.83
CA PHE A 116 -11.85 -7.19 15.60
C PHE A 116 -10.60 -7.94 15.15
N LEU A 117 -10.31 -7.85 13.85
CA LEU A 117 -9.24 -8.62 13.18
C LEU A 117 -9.40 -10.12 13.45
N ASP A 118 -8.44 -10.69 14.18
CA ASP A 118 -8.34 -12.11 14.52
C ASP A 118 -8.99 -12.45 15.87
N VAL A 119 -9.59 -11.46 16.54
CA VAL A 119 -10.15 -11.54 17.89
C VAL A 119 -11.67 -11.37 17.84
N LEU A 120 -12.37 -12.23 18.56
CA LEU A 120 -13.80 -12.07 18.84
C LEU A 120 -13.90 -11.58 20.28
N VAL A 121 -14.23 -10.31 20.44
CA VAL A 121 -14.46 -9.70 21.75
C VAL A 121 -15.88 -10.04 22.18
N LYS A 122 -16.05 -10.58 23.38
CA LYS A 122 -17.37 -10.88 23.96
C LYS A 122 -17.57 -10.07 25.24
N ARG A 123 -18.71 -9.43 25.39
CA ARG A 123 -19.07 -8.71 26.61
C ARG A 123 -19.85 -9.62 27.56
N ASN A 124 -19.32 -9.78 28.76
CA ASN A 124 -19.90 -10.58 29.84
C ASN A 124 -20.13 -9.66 31.05
N GLY A 125 -21.25 -8.93 31.05
CA GLY A 125 -21.51 -7.90 32.07
C GLY A 125 -20.46 -6.80 32.02
N ASP A 126 -19.69 -6.66 33.11
CA ASP A 126 -18.66 -5.63 33.26
C ASP A 126 -17.27 -6.06 32.77
N HIS A 127 -17.10 -7.30 32.30
CA HIS A 127 -15.83 -7.78 31.76
C HIS A 127 -15.90 -8.05 30.26
N LEU A 128 -14.74 -7.90 29.60
CA LEU A 128 -14.55 -8.33 28.23
C LEU A 128 -13.79 -9.65 28.21
N ASP A 129 -14.29 -10.57 27.41
CA ASP A 129 -13.68 -11.84 27.08
C ASP A 129 -13.17 -11.81 25.63
N HIS A 130 -12.26 -12.70 25.29
CA HIS A 130 -11.66 -12.76 23.97
C HIS A 130 -11.42 -14.21 23.53
N THR A 131 -11.85 -14.52 22.31
CA THR A 131 -11.59 -15.79 21.64
C THR A 131 -11.05 -15.55 20.22
N VAL A 132 -10.52 -16.58 19.57
CA VAL A 132 -10.12 -16.48 18.17
C VAL A 132 -11.35 -16.27 17.28
N TYR A 133 -11.37 -15.19 16.50
CA TYR A 133 -12.41 -14.97 15.51
C TYR A 133 -12.13 -15.77 14.23
N ARG A 134 -13.18 -16.42 13.72
CA ARG A 134 -13.20 -17.10 12.43
C ARG A 134 -14.38 -16.57 11.64
N LYS A 135 -14.15 -16.16 10.38
CA LYS A 135 -15.22 -15.72 9.49
C LYS A 135 -16.21 -16.87 9.25
N PRO A 136 -17.50 -16.61 8.96
CA PRO A 136 -18.48 -17.66 8.66
C PRO A 136 -18.07 -18.60 7.51
N THR A 137 -17.20 -18.12 6.61
CA THR A 137 -16.65 -18.89 5.49
C THR A 137 -15.40 -19.69 5.84
N HIS A 138 -14.95 -19.69 7.09
CA HIS A 138 -13.80 -20.47 7.54
C HIS A 138 -14.12 -21.97 7.51
N THR A 139 -13.29 -22.76 6.83
CA THR A 139 -13.55 -24.20 6.60
C THR A 139 -12.59 -25.13 7.35
N ASP A 140 -11.69 -24.58 8.17
CA ASP A 140 -10.61 -25.33 8.84
C ASP A 140 -9.71 -26.14 7.89
N ARG A 141 -9.70 -25.81 6.59
CA ARG A 141 -8.79 -26.39 5.61
C ARG A 141 -7.43 -25.71 5.72
N TYR A 142 -6.56 -26.34 6.48
CA TYR A 142 -5.15 -25.95 6.59
C TYR A 142 -4.31 -26.71 5.56
N LEU A 143 -2.99 -26.51 5.63
CA LEU A 143 -2.07 -27.21 4.76
C LEU A 143 -2.15 -28.72 5.00
N HIS A 144 -2.67 -29.48 4.03
CA HIS A 144 -2.83 -30.92 4.17
C HIS A 144 -1.48 -31.63 4.37
N LYS A 145 -1.44 -32.68 5.21
CA LYS A 145 -0.19 -33.40 5.55
C LYS A 145 0.56 -33.95 4.32
N LEU A 146 -0.18 -34.45 3.33
CA LEU A 146 0.37 -35.05 2.10
C LEU A 146 0.70 -34.02 0.99
N SER A 147 0.47 -32.73 1.22
CA SER A 147 0.78 -31.69 0.23
C SER A 147 2.29 -31.61 -0.09
N ASN A 148 2.68 -31.07 -1.25
CA ASN A 148 4.09 -30.97 -1.65
C ASN A 148 4.80 -29.75 -1.03
N HIS A 149 4.69 -29.60 0.30
CA HIS A 149 5.34 -28.52 1.05
C HIS A 149 6.40 -29.07 1.99
N HIS A 150 7.42 -28.25 2.25
CA HIS A 150 8.51 -28.59 3.15
C HIS A 150 7.97 -28.92 4.57
N PRO A 151 8.49 -29.96 5.26
CA PRO A 151 8.00 -30.37 6.57
C PRO A 151 7.95 -29.24 7.62
N SER A 152 8.89 -28.30 7.57
CA SER A 152 8.92 -27.15 8.49
C SER A 152 7.70 -26.23 8.34
N GLN A 153 7.16 -26.05 7.14
CA GLN A 153 5.96 -25.23 6.92
C GLN A 153 4.72 -25.92 7.50
N LYS A 154 4.59 -27.23 7.27
CA LYS A 154 3.51 -28.05 7.81
C LYS A 154 3.48 -28.06 9.34
N GLN A 155 4.64 -28.24 9.96
CA GLN A 155 4.78 -28.15 11.43
C GLN A 155 4.59 -26.72 11.93
N GLY A 156 5.11 -25.73 11.19
CA GLY A 156 5.03 -24.33 11.53
C GLY A 156 3.60 -23.83 11.67
N ILE A 157 2.69 -24.26 10.79
CA ILE A 157 1.28 -23.84 10.83
C ILE A 157 0.61 -24.26 12.15
N ILE A 158 0.85 -25.49 12.64
CA ILE A 158 0.30 -25.95 13.93
C ILE A 158 0.80 -25.06 15.07
N GLY A 159 2.11 -24.82 15.12
CA GLY A 159 2.71 -23.97 16.15
C GLY A 159 2.22 -22.52 16.10
N THR A 160 2.09 -21.95 14.90
CA THR A 160 1.59 -20.58 14.71
C THR A 160 0.15 -20.43 15.18
N LEU A 161 -0.74 -21.36 14.84
CA LEU A 161 -2.14 -21.30 15.29
C LEU A 161 -2.26 -21.55 16.80
N ALA A 162 -1.47 -22.47 17.36
CA ALA A 162 -1.43 -22.68 18.81
C ALA A 162 -0.93 -21.45 19.57
N ASN A 163 0.09 -20.78 19.04
CA ASN A 163 0.59 -19.53 19.62
C ASN A 163 -0.42 -18.40 19.47
N ARG A 164 -1.12 -18.31 18.34
CA ARG A 164 -2.24 -17.38 18.15
C ARG A 164 -3.31 -17.61 19.22
N ALA A 165 -3.74 -18.86 19.42
CA ALA A 165 -4.73 -19.23 20.44
C ALA A 165 -4.32 -18.76 21.84
N ARG A 166 -3.06 -19.00 22.24
CA ARG A 166 -2.54 -18.57 23.55
C ARG A 166 -2.43 -17.07 23.73
N ARG A 167 -2.19 -16.33 22.65
CA ARG A 167 -2.08 -14.86 22.67
C ARG A 167 -3.44 -14.17 22.64
N ILE A 168 -4.40 -14.76 21.94
CA ILE A 168 -5.70 -14.13 21.63
C ILE A 168 -6.80 -14.59 22.57
N CYS A 169 -6.78 -15.81 23.10
CA CYS A 169 -7.85 -16.31 23.95
C CYS A 169 -7.63 -15.95 25.43
N ALA A 170 -8.72 -15.64 26.13
CA ALA A 170 -8.69 -15.59 27.59
C ALA A 170 -8.36 -16.97 28.13
N LYS A 171 -7.78 -17.04 29.33
CA LYS A 171 -7.22 -18.28 29.91
C LYS A 171 -8.21 -19.45 29.89
N GLU A 172 -9.49 -19.14 30.06
CA GLU A 172 -10.62 -20.06 30.12
C GLU A 172 -10.88 -20.74 28.76
N HIS A 173 -10.67 -20.01 27.66
CA HIS A 173 -10.97 -20.46 26.29
C HIS A 173 -9.78 -21.02 25.53
N ILE A 174 -8.56 -20.93 26.09
CA ILE A 174 -7.37 -21.47 25.42
C ILE A 174 -7.53 -22.97 25.16
N GLN A 175 -8.02 -23.73 26.13
CA GLN A 175 -8.12 -25.18 26.00
C GLN A 175 -9.18 -25.61 24.98
N GLU A 176 -10.30 -24.89 24.92
CA GLU A 176 -11.33 -25.09 23.89
C GLU A 176 -10.75 -24.84 22.49
N GLU A 177 -10.02 -23.73 22.33
CA GLU A 177 -9.41 -23.35 21.06
C GLU A 177 -8.31 -24.35 20.62
N LEU A 178 -7.47 -24.82 21.55
CA LEU A 178 -6.48 -25.87 21.25
C LEU A 178 -7.15 -27.19 20.88
N SER A 179 -8.28 -27.53 21.50
CA SER A 179 -9.07 -28.73 21.17
C SER A 179 -9.69 -28.63 19.78
N HIS A 180 -10.17 -27.44 19.40
CA HIS A 180 -10.63 -27.16 18.06
C HIS A 180 -9.50 -27.34 17.03
N LEU A 181 -8.32 -26.75 17.27
CA LEU A 181 -7.16 -26.91 16.39
C LEU A 181 -6.76 -28.37 16.24
N ASN A 182 -6.80 -29.16 17.31
CA ASN A 182 -6.49 -30.59 17.23
C ASN A 182 -7.45 -31.32 16.27
N LYS A 183 -8.77 -31.12 16.41
CA LYS A 183 -9.78 -31.69 15.50
C LYS A 183 -9.54 -31.26 14.05
N ALA A 184 -9.27 -29.98 13.82
CA ALA A 184 -9.01 -29.46 12.49
C ALA A 184 -7.77 -30.14 11.86
N PHE A 185 -6.64 -30.22 12.56
CA PHE A 185 -5.43 -30.84 12.02
C PHE A 185 -5.56 -32.35 11.79
N LEU A 186 -6.33 -33.06 12.60
CA LEU A 186 -6.65 -34.47 12.34
C LEU A 186 -7.37 -34.66 11.01
N VAL A 187 -8.37 -33.82 10.71
CA VAL A 187 -9.08 -33.84 9.42
C VAL A 187 -8.14 -33.47 8.25
N ASN A 188 -7.11 -32.67 8.49
CA ASN A 188 -6.08 -32.32 7.50
C ASN A 188 -4.95 -33.38 7.38
N GLY A 189 -5.12 -34.57 7.98
CA GLY A 189 -4.25 -35.72 7.80
C GLY A 189 -3.02 -35.77 8.71
N TYR A 190 -2.94 -34.91 9.73
CA TYR A 190 -1.85 -34.94 10.72
C TYR A 190 -2.11 -36.02 11.78
N LYS A 191 -1.05 -36.57 12.37
CA LYS A 191 -1.17 -37.53 13.46
C LYS A 191 -1.21 -36.82 14.82
N ASP A 192 -1.94 -37.36 15.79
CA ASP A 192 -2.02 -36.81 17.16
C ASP A 192 -0.65 -36.50 17.77
N ARG A 193 0.33 -37.39 17.58
CA ARG A 193 1.69 -37.17 18.11
C ARG A 193 2.34 -35.91 17.55
N GLU A 194 2.12 -35.59 16.27
CA GLU A 194 2.70 -34.41 15.62
C GLU A 194 2.01 -33.14 16.12
N ILE A 195 0.69 -33.21 16.29
CA ILE A 195 -0.11 -32.11 16.80
C ILE A 195 0.30 -31.83 18.25
N ASN A 196 0.27 -32.84 19.12
CA ASN A 196 0.62 -32.71 20.53
C ASN A 196 2.05 -32.19 20.74
N ALA A 197 3.01 -32.63 19.91
CA ALA A 197 4.38 -32.12 19.97
C ALA A 197 4.48 -30.63 19.62
N ALA A 198 3.68 -30.16 18.65
CA ALA A 198 3.64 -28.75 18.25
C ALA A 198 2.78 -27.89 19.19
N LEU A 199 1.79 -28.49 19.85
CA LEU A 199 0.97 -27.87 20.89
C LEU A 199 1.70 -27.78 22.22
N ALA A 200 2.77 -28.54 22.47
CA ALA A 200 3.55 -28.38 23.70
C ALA A 200 4.14 -26.95 23.77
N PRO A 201 4.10 -26.29 24.95
CA PRO A 201 4.79 -25.02 25.13
C PRO A 201 6.27 -25.20 24.78
N ARG A 202 6.79 -24.39 23.85
CA ARG A 202 8.24 -24.34 23.65
C ARG A 202 8.86 -23.77 24.93
N GLN A 203 9.56 -24.60 25.69
CA GLN A 203 10.56 -24.10 26.64
C GLN A 203 11.53 -23.25 25.83
N GLY A 204 11.73 -21.99 26.25
CA GLY A 204 12.66 -21.09 25.60
C GLY A 204 14.00 -21.79 25.43
N ARG A 205 14.54 -21.81 24.21
CA ARG A 205 15.96 -22.12 24.04
C ARG A 205 16.73 -21.07 24.86
N PRO A 206 17.69 -21.44 25.71
CA PRO A 206 18.71 -20.49 26.13
C PRO A 206 19.31 -19.90 24.85
N GLU A 207 19.48 -18.58 24.79
CA GLU A 207 20.16 -17.91 23.68
C GLU A 207 21.52 -18.59 23.46
N GLN A 208 21.65 -19.34 22.36
CA GLN A 208 22.93 -19.86 21.92
C GLN A 208 23.54 -18.83 20.99
N GLU A 209 24.64 -18.23 21.45
CA GLU A 209 25.51 -17.35 20.68
C GLU A 209 25.92 -17.99 19.34
N ASN A 210 25.74 -17.21 18.27
CA ASN A 210 26.48 -17.21 17.01
C ASN A 210 27.01 -18.57 16.50
N THR A 211 26.17 -19.31 15.77
CA THR A 211 26.66 -20.23 14.74
C THR A 211 26.43 -19.63 13.35
N VAL A 212 27.54 -19.25 12.73
CA VAL A 212 27.72 -18.76 11.35
C VAL A 212 26.71 -19.35 10.37
N ASN A 213 25.92 -18.48 9.74
CA ASN A 213 25.04 -18.80 8.60
C ASN A 213 25.88 -19.35 7.45
N LYS A 214 25.88 -20.67 7.24
CA LYS A 214 26.33 -21.26 5.97
C LYS A 214 25.18 -21.15 4.97
N ALA A 215 25.31 -20.22 4.03
CA ALA A 215 24.43 -20.12 2.87
C ALA A 215 24.67 -21.33 1.95
N PHE A 216 23.60 -22.03 1.57
CA PHE A 216 23.64 -23.06 0.52
C PHE A 216 23.23 -22.42 -0.80
N LEU A 217 24.13 -22.45 -1.80
CA LEU A 217 23.84 -22.05 -3.17
C LEU A 217 23.11 -23.20 -3.90
N PRO A 218 22.06 -22.92 -4.69
CA PRO A 218 21.43 -23.92 -5.55
C PRO A 218 22.38 -24.26 -6.73
N GLY A 219 22.79 -25.52 -6.82
CA GLY A 219 23.53 -26.03 -7.97
C GLY A 219 22.64 -26.17 -9.19
N HIS A 220 23.12 -25.66 -10.32
CA HIS A 220 22.55 -25.89 -11.64
C HIS A 220 22.60 -27.39 -12.00
N ARG A 221 21.48 -27.91 -12.49
CA ARG A 221 21.45 -28.93 -13.54
C ARG A 221 20.55 -28.42 -14.65
#